data_AF-A0A8S3FZN9-F1
#
_entry.id   AF-A0A8S3FZN9-F1
#
_cell.length_a   1.000
_cell.length_b   1.000
_cell.length_c   1.000
_cell.angle_alpha   90.00
_cell.angle_beta   90.00
_cell.angle_gamma   90.00
#
_symmetry.space_group_name_H-M   'P 1'
#
loop_
_entity.id
_entity.type
_entity.pdbx_description
1 polymer ?
#
loop_
_entity_poly.entity_id
_entity_poly.type
_entity_poly.pdbx_seq_one_letter_code
_entity_poly.pdbx_strand_id
1 'polypeptide(L)'
;NYIVQTEEQYIFIYEAMNEAIQSGQTEISARNLFTYLQRLLQPIDDSSLTDMELEFKRLANFKAQPSKFISANNPSNKFKNRLVNILPYENTRVCLSPIRGIDGSDYINASYIDTVR
;
A
#
# COMPACT_ATOMS: atom_id res chain seq x y z
N ASN A 1 28.10 12.65 -18.84
CA ASN A 1 27.01 12.73 -17.84
C ASN A 1 25.70 12.47 -18.55
N TYR A 2 25.22 11.23 -18.55
CA TYR A 2 23.91 10.88 -19.08
C TYR A 2 22.89 10.94 -17.93
N ILE A 3 21.95 11.88 -18.01
CA ILE A 3 20.81 12.01 -17.11
C ILE A 3 19.77 10.96 -17.54
N VAL A 4 19.28 10.15 -16.58
CA VAL A 4 18.34 9.02 -16.77
C VAL A 4 18.84 7.98 -17.79
N GLN A 5 19.22 6.80 -17.30
CA GLN A 5 19.98 5.82 -18.07
C GLN A 5 19.18 4.58 -18.47
N THR A 6 18.01 4.36 -17.86
CA THR A 6 17.16 3.19 -18.16
C THR A 6 15.70 3.59 -18.34
N GLU A 7 14.95 2.74 -19.04
CA GLU A 7 13.52 2.92 -19.25
C GLU A 7 12.77 2.88 -17.91
N GLU A 8 13.16 2.01 -16.99
CA GLU A 8 12.54 1.90 -15.65
C GLU A 8 12.71 3.18 -14.85
N GLN A 9 13.86 3.85 -14.95
CA GLN A 9 14.08 5.14 -14.30
C GLN A 9 13.17 6.23 -14.88
N TYR A 10 12.99 6.22 -16.21
CA TYR A 10 12.08 7.15 -16.87
C TYR A 10 10.63 6.91 -16.44
N ILE A 11 10.17 5.65 -16.44
CA ILE A 11 8.84 5.26 -15.96
C ILE A 11 8.63 5.71 -14.51
N PHE A 12 9.61 5.44 -13.64
CA PHE A 12 9.52 5.81 -12.22
C PHE A 12 9.35 7.32 -12.01
N ILE A 13 9.99 8.17 -12.83
CA ILE A 13 9.80 9.62 -12.75
C ILE A 13 8.34 10.01 -13.03
N TYR A 14 7.73 9.42 -14.07
CA TYR A 14 6.32 9.66 -14.38
C TYR A 14 5.40 9.16 -13.27
N GLU A 15 5.67 7.97 -12.72
CA GLU A 15 4.91 7.41 -11.61
C GLU A 15 4.99 8.32 -10.37
N ALA A 16 6.18 8.77 -10.00
CA ALA A 16 6.40 9.65 -8.86
C ALA A 16 5.72 11.02 -9.04
N MET A 17 5.80 11.61 -10.24
CA MET A 17 5.10 12.87 -10.54
C MET A 17 3.58 12.70 -10.46
N ASN A 18 3.07 11.60 -11.03
CA ASN A 18 1.64 11.30 -10.99
C ASN A 18 1.16 11.07 -9.54
N GLU A 19 1.92 10.35 -8.72
CA GLU A 19 1.62 10.16 -7.29
C GLU A 19 1.59 11.50 -6.55
N ALA A 20 2.58 12.38 -6.77
CA ALA A 20 2.63 13.69 -6.13
C ALA A 20 1.42 14.57 -6.47
N ILE A 21 0.96 14.53 -7.73
CA ILE A 21 -0.24 15.25 -8.19
C ILE A 21 -1.51 14.67 -7.55
N GLN A 22 -1.62 13.34 -7.45
CA GLN A 22 -2.80 12.68 -6.91
C GLN A 22 -2.92 12.81 -5.39
N SER A 23 -1.81 12.69 -4.67
CA SER A 23 -1.76 12.68 -3.21
C SER A 23 -1.73 14.10 -2.61
N GLY A 24 -1.09 15.06 -3.27
CA GLY A 24 -0.86 16.40 -2.72
C GLY A 24 0.02 16.39 -1.47
N GLN A 25 -0.02 17.49 -0.69
CA GLN A 25 0.69 17.59 0.59
C GLN A 25 -0.28 17.34 1.75
N THR A 26 -0.11 16.22 2.44
CA THR A 26 -0.92 15.78 3.59
C THR A 26 -0.20 15.94 4.92
N GLU A 27 1.08 16.33 4.91
CA GLU A 27 1.84 16.59 6.13
C GLU A 27 1.35 17.88 6.81
N ILE A 28 1.20 17.82 8.14
CA ILE A 28 0.74 18.93 8.97
C ILE A 28 1.64 19.14 10.19
N SER A 29 1.89 20.40 10.53
CA SER A 29 2.51 20.75 11.81
C SER A 29 1.58 20.41 12.96
N ALA A 30 2.13 19.86 14.06
CA ALA A 30 1.37 19.55 15.27
C ALA A 30 0.56 20.74 15.81
N ARG A 31 1.05 21.97 15.63
CA ARG A 31 0.33 23.20 16.04
C ARG A 31 -0.99 23.39 15.30
N ASN A 32 -1.08 22.89 14.08
CA ASN A 32 -2.25 23.06 13.20
C ASN A 32 -3.18 21.84 13.23
N LEU A 33 -2.82 20.78 13.95
CA LEU A 33 -3.59 19.52 13.96
C LEU A 33 -5.05 19.73 14.35
N PHE A 34 -5.31 20.53 15.39
CA PHE A 34 -6.68 20.79 15.85
C PHE A 34 -7.53 21.46 14.76
N THR A 35 -7.01 22.55 14.16
CA THR A 35 -7.70 23.26 13.08
C THR A 35 -7.89 22.38 11.85
N TYR A 36 -6.89 21.55 11.52
CA TYR A 36 -6.98 20.61 10.41
C TYR A 36 -8.09 19.57 10.61
N LEU A 37 -8.17 18.96 11.80
CA LEU A 37 -9.21 18.00 12.14
C LEU A 37 -10.61 18.63 12.13
N GLN A 38 -10.76 19.84 12.65
CA GLN A 38 -12.04 20.56 12.60
C GLN A 38 -12.53 20.74 11.16
N ARG A 39 -11.63 21.09 10.24
CA ARG A 39 -11.93 21.19 8.81
C ARG A 39 -12.30 19.83 8.23
N LEU A 40 -11.50 18.79 8.48
CA LEU A 40 -11.74 17.45 7.93
C LEU A 40 -13.11 16.86 8.27
N LEU A 41 -13.66 17.22 9.43
CA LEU A 41 -14.93 16.74 9.92
C LEU A 41 -16.13 17.56 9.44
N GLN A 42 -15.91 18.71 8.79
CA GLN A 42 -17.01 19.47 8.20
C GLN A 42 -17.49 18.80 6.90
N PRO A 43 -18.81 18.81 6.65
CA PRO A 43 -19.33 18.45 5.34
C PRO A 43 -18.81 19.41 4.27
N ILE A 44 -18.56 18.87 3.08
CA ILE A 44 -18.18 19.63 1.89
C ILE A 44 -19.48 20.16 1.26
N ASP A 45 -19.61 21.48 1.22
CA ASP A 45 -20.78 22.19 0.67
C ASP A 45 -22.11 21.63 1.25
N ASP A 46 -23.13 21.44 0.40
CA ASP A 46 -24.42 20.82 0.76
C ASP A 46 -24.37 19.28 0.73
N SER A 47 -23.19 18.67 0.57
CA SER A 47 -23.05 17.21 0.53
C SER A 47 -22.96 16.63 1.94
N SER A 48 -23.35 15.36 2.10
CA SER A 48 -23.11 14.64 3.35
C SER A 48 -21.68 14.11 3.49
N LEU A 49 -20.81 14.37 2.52
CA LEU A 49 -19.44 13.87 2.51
C LEU A 49 -18.53 14.87 3.20
N THR A 50 -17.69 14.35 4.08
CA THR A 50 -16.63 15.12 4.74
C THR A 50 -15.31 15.02 3.98
N ASP A 51 -14.44 16.00 4.18
CA ASP A 51 -13.06 15.93 3.67
C ASP A 51 -12.33 14.69 4.20
N MET A 52 -12.61 14.24 5.42
CA MET A 52 -12.07 13.01 6.00
C MET A 52 -12.43 11.78 5.16
N GLU A 53 -13.70 11.64 4.77
CA GLU A 53 -14.14 10.52 3.95
C GLU A 53 -13.53 10.57 2.55
N LEU A 54 -13.34 11.77 2.00
CA LEU A 54 -12.69 11.96 0.71
C LEU A 54 -11.22 11.55 0.77
N GLU A 55 -10.47 11.98 1.79
CA GLU A 55 -9.08 11.56 2.02
C GLU A 55 -8.97 10.05 2.20
N PHE A 56 -9.86 9.45 3.00
CA PHE A 56 -9.88 8.00 3.19
C PHE A 56 -10.15 7.25 1.88
N LYS A 57 -11.10 7.71 1.06
CA LYS A 57 -11.40 7.09 -0.25
C LYS A 57 -10.20 7.15 -1.20
N ARG A 58 -9.38 8.21 -1.15
CA ARG A 58 -8.17 8.30 -1.98
C ARG A 58 -7.17 7.19 -1.68
N LEU A 59 -7.06 6.73 -0.43
CA LEU A 59 -6.20 5.60 -0.05
C LEU A 59 -6.56 4.30 -0.79
N ALA A 60 -7.84 4.12 -1.11
CA ALA A 60 -8.34 2.91 -1.79
C ALA A 60 -8.14 2.92 -3.32
N ASN A 61 -7.64 4.02 -3.90
CA ASN A 61 -7.46 4.13 -5.34
C ASN A 61 -6.33 3.24 -5.87
N PHE A 62 -5.40 2.81 -5.01
CA PHE A 62 -4.34 1.89 -5.39
C PHE A 62 -4.82 0.43 -5.30
N LYS A 63 -4.97 -0.21 -6.46
CA LYS A 63 -5.33 -1.64 -6.54
C LYS A 63 -4.09 -2.47 -6.81
N ALA A 64 -3.82 -3.41 -5.91
CA ALA A 64 -2.79 -4.41 -6.12
C ALA A 64 -3.12 -5.31 -7.30
N GLN A 65 -2.12 -5.55 -8.15
CA GLN A 65 -2.23 -6.56 -9.20
C GLN A 65 -2.16 -7.97 -8.61
N PRO A 66 -2.94 -8.95 -9.12
CA PRO A 66 -2.88 -10.34 -8.66
C PRO A 66 -1.47 -10.95 -8.69
N SER A 67 -0.61 -10.49 -9.62
CA SER A 67 0.80 -10.89 -9.74
C SER A 67 1.65 -10.53 -8.52
N LYS A 68 1.16 -9.69 -7.60
CA LYS A 68 1.86 -9.37 -6.35
C LYS A 68 1.64 -10.42 -5.25
N PHE A 69 0.81 -11.44 -5.45
CA PHE A 69 0.39 -12.39 -4.41
C PHE A 69 0.71 -13.86 -4.77
N ILE A 70 1.85 -14.12 -5.41
CA ILE A 70 2.16 -15.42 -6.03
C ILE A 70 2.20 -16.55 -5.00
N SER A 71 3.05 -16.44 -3.97
CA SER A 71 3.20 -17.46 -2.92
C SER A 71 1.92 -17.65 -2.12
N ALA A 72 1.21 -16.56 -1.85
CA ALA A 72 -0.05 -16.57 -1.10
C ALA A 72 -1.19 -17.31 -1.85
N ASN A 73 -1.17 -17.25 -3.19
CA ASN A 73 -2.16 -17.90 -4.05
C ASN A 73 -1.80 -19.34 -4.47
N ASN A 74 -0.59 -19.82 -4.14
CA ASN A 74 -0.22 -21.22 -4.36
C ASN A 74 -1.28 -22.15 -3.71
N PRO A 75 -1.81 -23.16 -4.42
CA PRO A 75 -2.76 -24.12 -3.86
C PRO A 75 -2.38 -24.69 -2.49
N SER A 76 -1.09 -24.96 -2.25
CA SER A 76 -0.58 -25.48 -0.95
C SER A 76 -0.62 -24.46 0.19
N ASN A 77 -0.91 -23.19 -0.10
CA ASN A 77 -0.93 -22.09 0.87
C ASN A 77 -2.32 -21.50 1.09
N LYS A 78 -3.31 -21.77 0.23
CA LYS A 78 -4.66 -21.16 0.33
C LYS A 78 -5.31 -21.36 1.70
N PHE A 79 -5.20 -22.56 2.27
CA PHE A 79 -5.77 -22.88 3.59
C PHE A 79 -4.99 -22.27 4.77
N LYS A 80 -3.79 -21.72 4.51
CA LYS A 80 -2.96 -21.03 5.51
C LYS A 80 -3.35 -19.55 5.66
N ASN A 81 -4.31 -19.07 4.86
CA ASN A 81 -4.85 -17.71 4.93
C ASN A 81 -6.22 -17.71 5.61
N ARG A 82 -6.39 -16.86 6.64
CA ARG A 82 -7.70 -16.68 7.29
C ARG A 82 -8.71 -15.99 6.37
N LEU A 83 -8.26 -15.00 5.61
CA LEU A 83 -9.07 -14.23 4.66
C LEU A 83 -8.42 -14.28 3.28
N VAL A 84 -9.19 -14.63 2.26
CA VAL A 84 -8.68 -14.78 0.89
C VAL A 84 -8.34 -13.46 0.19
N ASN A 85 -8.87 -12.35 0.71
CA ASN A 85 -8.66 -11.00 0.19
C ASN A 85 -7.59 -10.21 0.96
N ILE A 86 -7.00 -10.79 2.01
CA ILE A 86 -5.92 -10.17 2.80
C ILE A 86 -4.68 -11.06 2.70
N LEU A 87 -3.84 -10.78 1.71
CA LEU A 87 -2.67 -11.57 1.35
C LEU A 87 -1.40 -10.69 1.39
N PRO A 88 -0.23 -11.25 1.76
CA PRO A 88 1.02 -10.49 1.75
C PRO A 88 1.52 -10.27 0.31
N TYR A 89 2.10 -9.11 0.04
CA TYR A 89 2.82 -8.91 -1.21
C TYR A 89 4.10 -9.75 -1.26
N GLU A 90 4.43 -10.27 -2.43
CA GLU A 90 5.56 -11.17 -2.65
C GLU A 90 6.90 -10.52 -2.25
N ASN A 91 7.07 -9.23 -2.53
CA ASN A 91 8.31 -8.50 -2.26
C ASN A 91 8.54 -8.15 -0.78
N THR A 92 7.50 -8.22 0.06
CA THR A 92 7.58 -7.87 1.49
C THR A 92 7.16 -9.01 2.41
N ARG A 93 6.85 -10.20 1.89
CA ARG A 93 6.41 -11.32 2.72
C ARG A 93 7.52 -11.79 3.67
N VAL A 94 7.12 -12.33 4.82
CA VAL A 94 8.04 -13.03 5.71
C VAL A 94 8.24 -14.46 5.19
N CYS A 95 9.49 -14.81 4.86
CA CYS A 95 9.86 -16.16 4.42
C CYS A 95 10.38 -16.97 5.60
N LEU A 96 9.80 -18.15 5.84
CA LEU A 96 10.31 -19.13 6.79
C LEU A 96 11.38 -20.02 6.14
N SER A 97 12.16 -20.73 6.96
CA SER A 97 13.04 -21.77 6.45
C SER A 97 12.22 -22.92 5.86
N PRO A 98 12.42 -23.29 4.58
CA PRO A 98 11.65 -24.36 3.95
C PRO A 98 11.98 -25.72 4.58
N ILE A 99 10.96 -26.56 4.72
CA ILE A 99 11.09 -27.94 5.18
C ILE A 99 11.09 -28.86 3.94
N ARG A 100 12.12 -29.71 3.84
CA ARG A 100 12.30 -30.61 2.69
C ARG A 100 11.07 -31.49 2.48
N GLY A 101 10.55 -31.49 1.25
CA GLY A 101 9.41 -32.33 0.85
C GLY A 101 8.03 -31.76 1.25
N ILE A 102 7.97 -30.60 1.92
CA ILE A 102 6.72 -29.94 2.29
C ILE A 102 6.57 -28.67 1.46
N ASP A 103 5.70 -28.71 0.45
CA ASP A 103 5.42 -27.55 -0.40
C ASP A 103 4.77 -26.40 0.41
N GLY A 104 5.19 -25.17 0.09
CA GLY A 104 4.78 -23.96 0.78
C GLY A 104 5.14 -23.90 2.26
N SER A 105 6.09 -24.71 2.75
CA SER A 105 6.53 -24.68 4.16
C SER A 105 7.29 -23.40 4.52
N ASP A 106 7.76 -22.64 3.54
CA ASP A 106 8.35 -21.31 3.70
C ASP A 106 7.31 -20.20 3.88
N TYR A 107 6.02 -20.51 3.71
CA TYR A 107 4.95 -19.52 3.67
C TYR A 107 4.26 -19.33 5.02
N ILE A 108 4.13 -18.07 5.42
CA ILE A 108 3.22 -17.57 6.44
C ILE A 108 2.56 -16.29 5.91
N ASN A 109 1.29 -16.05 6.24
CA ASN A 109 0.61 -14.80 5.91
C ASN A 109 1.10 -13.68 6.85
N ALA A 110 2.24 -13.09 6.50
CA ALA A 110 2.85 -11.96 7.20
C ALA A 110 3.70 -11.13 6.24
N SER A 111 3.79 -9.82 6.52
CA SER A 111 4.60 -8.87 5.76
C SER A 111 5.53 -8.09 6.70
N TYR A 112 6.74 -7.78 6.24
CA TYR A 112 7.57 -6.75 6.84
C TYR A 112 6.95 -5.37 6.58
N ILE A 113 6.98 -4.51 7.59
CA ILE A 113 6.49 -3.13 7.53
C ILE A 113 7.61 -2.22 8.03
N ASP A 114 8.00 -1.26 7.21
CA ASP A 114 8.99 -0.26 7.61
C ASP A 114 8.38 0.70 8.64
N THR A 115 9.19 1.08 9.63
CA THR A 115 8.81 1.99 10.71
C THR A 115 9.83 3.10 10.85
N VAL A 116 9.41 4.21 11.45
CA VAL A 116 10.33 5.30 11.82
C VAL A 116 11.23 4.79 12.96
N ARG A 117 12.55 4.93 12.79
CA ARG A 117 13.55 4.62 13.82
C ARG A 117 13.81 5.81 14.72
#